data_AF-A0A7C8CFY9-F1
#
_entry.id   AF-A0A7C8CFY9-F1
#
_cell.length_a   1.000
_cell.length_b   1.000
_cell.length_c   1.000
_cell.angle_alpha   90.00
_cell.angle_beta   90.00
_cell.angle_gamma   90.00
#
_symmetry.space_group_name_H-M   'P 1'
#
loop_
_entity.id
_entity.type
_entity.pdbx_description
1 polymer ?
#
loop_
_entity_poly.entity_id
_entity_poly.type
_entity_poly.pdbx_seq_one_letter_code
_entity_poly.pdbx_strand_id
1 'polypeptide(L)'
;MPIPKAPARPDAIKPDEPRIEALLGALTLEEKVSLCAGSGPWHTTAVPRLGIPALKVSDGPNGVRGNGVSGASAACFPVGSALAATWNEDLAAAVGEALAEEARSKGAGIVLGPTVNLHRHPLAGRNFECYSEDPHLTARIAVAFIRGVQSGGVGACVKHFVCNDSEFERRSISSEVSERALRELYLVPFEAAVREADVRAVMSAYNRVNGTYASSHGPLLRG
;
A
#
# COMPACT_ATOMS: atom_id res chain seq x y z
N MET A 1 -10.42 25.71 15.21
CA MET A 1 -9.15 26.03 14.52
C MET A 1 -9.28 25.58 13.08
N PRO A 2 -8.97 26.40 12.07
CA PRO A 2 -8.91 25.94 10.70
C PRO A 2 -7.76 24.93 10.54
N ILE A 3 -8.04 23.81 9.89
CA ILE A 3 -7.06 22.77 9.57
C ILE A 3 -5.96 23.40 8.70
N PRO A 4 -4.66 23.25 9.05
CA PRO A 4 -3.57 23.75 8.23
C PRO A 4 -3.68 23.21 6.80
N LYS A 5 -3.51 24.07 5.82
CA LYS A 5 -3.47 23.69 4.41
C LYS A 5 -2.30 22.72 4.22
N ALA A 6 -2.57 21.50 3.75
CA ALA A 6 -1.55 20.49 3.53
C ALA A 6 -0.41 21.07 2.66
N PRO A 7 0.87 20.73 2.96
CA PRO A 7 2.00 21.17 2.14
C PRO A 7 1.81 20.77 0.69
N ALA A 8 2.34 21.60 -0.22
CA ALA A 8 2.25 21.37 -1.66
C ALA A 8 2.83 20.00 -2.02
N ARG A 9 2.13 19.30 -2.91
CA ARG A 9 2.49 17.99 -3.47
C ARG A 9 3.96 18.04 -3.94
N PRO A 10 4.87 17.15 -3.49
CA PRO A 10 6.13 16.96 -4.22
C PRO A 10 5.76 16.62 -5.66
N ASP A 11 6.48 17.17 -6.65
CA ASP A 11 6.16 17.02 -8.07
C ASP A 11 5.91 15.54 -8.40
N ALA A 12 4.62 15.19 -8.47
CA ALA A 12 4.24 13.82 -8.73
C ALA A 12 4.83 13.47 -10.09
N ILE A 13 5.63 12.41 -10.15
CA ILE A 13 6.05 11.82 -11.43
C ILE A 13 4.75 11.52 -12.18
N LYS A 14 4.42 12.38 -13.14
CA LYS A 14 3.26 12.18 -13.99
C LYS A 14 3.57 11.01 -14.91
N PRO A 15 2.63 10.06 -15.08
CA PRO A 15 2.82 9.01 -16.06
C PRO A 15 3.08 9.64 -17.44
N ASP A 16 4.09 9.13 -18.13
CA ASP A 16 4.38 9.48 -19.52
C ASP A 16 3.37 8.76 -20.42
N GLU A 17 2.14 9.30 -20.48
CA GLU A 17 1.00 8.68 -21.19
C GLU A 17 1.34 8.30 -22.65
N PRO A 18 2.00 9.16 -23.46
CA PRO A 18 2.39 8.78 -24.82
C PRO A 18 3.31 7.55 -24.86
N ARG A 19 4.25 7.44 -23.93
CA ARG A 19 5.13 6.28 -23.83
C ARG A 19 4.39 5.04 -23.37
N ILE A 20 3.47 5.16 -22.42
CA ILE A 20 2.65 4.05 -21.93
C ILE A 20 1.81 3.49 -23.08
N GLU A 21 1.10 4.35 -23.82
CA GLU A 21 0.28 3.94 -24.96
C GLU A 21 1.12 3.29 -26.08
N ALA A 22 2.30 3.83 -26.38
CA ALA A 22 3.20 3.24 -27.36
C ALA A 22 3.68 1.83 -26.93
N LEU A 23 4.01 1.63 -25.66
CA LEU A 23 4.38 0.32 -25.11
C LEU A 23 3.18 -0.64 -25.13
N LEU A 24 1.99 -0.19 -24.74
CA LEU A 24 0.75 -0.98 -24.78
C LEU A 24 0.39 -1.43 -26.20
N GLY A 25 0.63 -0.59 -27.21
CA GLY A 25 0.47 -0.94 -28.62
C GLY A 25 1.51 -1.95 -29.13
N ALA A 26 2.72 -1.93 -28.58
CA ALA A 26 3.84 -2.78 -29.00
C ALA A 26 3.90 -4.16 -28.30
N LEU A 27 3.16 -4.34 -27.20
CA LEU A 27 3.05 -5.60 -26.47
C LEU A 27 2.21 -6.63 -27.24
N THR A 28 2.68 -7.87 -27.32
CA THR A 28 1.83 -9.00 -27.74
C THR A 28 0.77 -9.31 -26.68
N LEU A 29 -0.22 -10.13 -27.01
CA LEU A 29 -1.23 -10.56 -26.05
C LEU A 29 -0.59 -11.33 -24.89
N GLU A 30 0.37 -12.21 -25.17
CA GLU A 30 1.11 -12.99 -24.18
C GLU A 30 1.92 -12.09 -23.25
N GLU A 31 2.58 -11.06 -23.81
CA GLU A 31 3.32 -10.08 -23.00
C GLU A 31 2.34 -9.30 -22.10
N LYS A 32 1.17 -8.87 -22.60
CA LYS A 32 0.11 -8.22 -21.79
C LYS A 32 -0.37 -9.13 -20.66
N VAL A 33 -0.69 -10.39 -20.94
CA VAL A 33 -1.15 -11.36 -19.94
C VAL A 33 -0.07 -11.60 -18.88
N SER A 34 1.19 -11.71 -19.29
CA SER A 34 2.29 -11.97 -18.36
C SER A 34 2.58 -10.80 -17.39
N LEU A 35 2.30 -9.55 -17.81
CA LEU A 35 2.39 -8.36 -16.95
C LEU A 35 1.30 -8.32 -15.86
N CYS A 36 0.23 -9.10 -15.98
CA CYS A 36 -0.83 -9.22 -14.96
C CYS A 36 -0.46 -10.14 -13.79
N ALA A 37 0.73 -10.76 -13.81
CA ALA A 37 1.22 -11.63 -12.76
C ALA A 37 2.67 -11.26 -12.38
N GLY A 38 3.05 -11.57 -11.13
CA GLY A 38 4.44 -11.53 -10.71
C GLY A 38 5.23 -12.68 -11.36
N SER A 39 6.50 -12.42 -11.71
CA SER A 39 7.45 -13.46 -12.16
C SER A 39 7.94 -14.34 -11.00
N GLY A 40 7.59 -13.95 -9.78
CA GLY A 40 7.86 -14.65 -8.54
C GLY A 40 7.25 -13.88 -7.37
N PRO A 41 7.62 -14.20 -6.12
CA PRO A 41 7.04 -13.58 -4.93
C PRO A 41 7.38 -12.08 -4.77
N TRP A 42 8.46 -11.60 -5.39
CA TRP A 42 9.00 -10.26 -5.14
C TRP A 42 9.24 -9.42 -6.39
N HIS A 43 8.90 -9.90 -7.59
CA HIS A 43 9.17 -9.18 -8.83
C HIS A 43 7.98 -9.21 -9.78
N THR A 44 7.75 -8.11 -10.49
CA THR A 44 6.87 -8.10 -11.67
C THR A 44 7.52 -8.85 -12.83
N THR A 45 6.74 -9.12 -13.87
CA THR A 45 7.27 -9.66 -15.13
C THR A 45 7.98 -8.57 -15.93
N ALA A 46 9.13 -8.90 -16.52
CA ALA A 46 9.87 -8.00 -17.41
C ALA A 46 9.53 -8.28 -18.89
N VAL A 47 9.69 -7.27 -19.73
CA VAL A 47 9.63 -7.41 -21.20
C VAL A 47 10.89 -6.77 -21.81
N PRO A 48 12.02 -7.51 -21.88
CA PRO A 48 13.31 -6.94 -22.27
C PRO A 48 13.34 -6.31 -23.66
N ARG A 49 12.62 -6.90 -24.63
CA ARG A 49 12.51 -6.39 -26.01
C ARG A 49 11.97 -4.96 -26.08
N LEU A 50 11.11 -4.58 -25.13
CA LEU A 50 10.51 -3.25 -25.03
C LEU A 50 11.18 -2.39 -23.93
N GLY A 51 12.26 -2.87 -23.31
CA GLY A 51 12.93 -2.16 -22.23
C GLY A 51 12.09 -2.00 -20.96
N ILE A 52 11.11 -2.89 -20.71
CA ILE A 52 10.31 -2.90 -19.48
C ILE A 52 11.02 -3.77 -18.45
N PRO A 53 11.59 -3.21 -17.37
CA PRO A 53 12.30 -3.97 -16.36
C PRO A 53 11.36 -4.70 -15.40
N ALA A 54 11.85 -5.72 -14.71
CA ALA A 54 11.17 -6.27 -13.55
C ALA A 54 11.28 -5.30 -12.38
N LEU A 55 10.15 -4.93 -11.79
CA LEU A 55 10.09 -4.12 -10.59
C LEU A 55 10.13 -5.03 -9.37
N LYS A 56 11.06 -4.78 -8.44
CA LYS A 56 11.13 -5.47 -7.16
C LYS A 56 10.20 -4.81 -6.13
N VAL A 57 9.40 -5.61 -5.45
CA VAL A 57 8.61 -5.22 -4.27
C VAL A 57 9.23 -5.83 -3.01
N SER A 58 9.01 -5.21 -1.87
CA SER A 58 9.43 -5.77 -0.58
C SER A 58 8.42 -5.46 0.51
N ASP A 59 8.15 -6.42 1.39
CA ASP A 59 7.60 -6.10 2.70
C ASP A 59 8.54 -5.16 3.46
N GLY A 60 8.05 -4.33 4.37
CA GLY A 60 6.65 -4.16 4.78
C GLY A 60 6.46 -2.89 5.61
N PRO A 61 5.39 -2.79 6.43
CA PRO A 61 4.96 -1.51 6.99
C PRO A 61 5.90 -0.90 8.05
N ASN A 62 6.87 -1.66 8.58
CA ASN A 62 7.80 -1.21 9.62
C ASN A 62 9.25 -1.65 9.38
N GLY A 63 9.63 -1.93 8.13
CA GLY A 63 10.99 -2.33 7.78
C GLY A 63 11.05 -2.98 6.41
N VAL A 64 12.13 -2.75 5.65
CA VAL A 64 12.28 -3.34 4.31
C VAL A 64 13.02 -4.67 4.40
N ARG A 65 12.29 -5.78 4.44
CA ARG A 65 12.85 -7.13 4.62
C ARG A 65 13.72 -7.60 3.45
N GLY A 66 13.41 -7.16 2.23
CA GLY A 66 13.99 -7.71 1.01
C GLY A 66 13.43 -9.10 0.67
N ASN A 67 14.19 -9.86 -0.13
CA ASN A 67 13.78 -11.16 -0.67
C ASN A 67 14.35 -12.36 0.11
N GLY A 68 15.04 -12.13 1.24
CA GLY A 68 15.66 -13.17 2.05
C GLY A 68 16.92 -13.82 1.45
N VAL A 69 17.36 -13.41 0.25
CA VAL A 69 18.50 -14.01 -0.45
C VAL A 69 19.81 -13.27 -0.16
N SER A 70 19.76 -11.95 0.08
CA SER A 70 20.96 -11.13 0.24
C SER A 70 21.66 -11.27 1.59
N GLY A 71 21.00 -11.86 2.61
CA GLY A 71 21.50 -11.88 4.00
C GLY A 71 21.62 -10.50 4.64
N ALA A 72 21.13 -9.45 3.98
CA ALA A 72 21.22 -8.07 4.46
C ALA A 72 20.27 -7.85 5.65
N SER A 73 20.75 -7.15 6.67
CA SER A 73 19.90 -6.65 7.74
C SER A 73 18.95 -5.56 7.25
N ALA A 74 17.88 -5.34 8.01
CA ALA A 74 16.93 -4.28 7.77
C ALA A 74 16.73 -3.48 9.06
N ALA A 75 16.54 -2.17 8.92
CA ALA A 75 16.02 -1.37 10.02
C ALA A 75 14.60 -1.83 10.36
N CYS A 76 14.38 -2.20 11.63
CA CYS A 76 13.06 -2.55 12.16
C CYS A 76 12.54 -1.37 12.97
N PHE A 77 11.57 -0.66 12.41
CA PHE A 77 10.92 0.48 13.04
C PHE A 77 9.83 0.01 14.01
N PRO A 78 9.37 0.88 14.94
CA PRO A 78 8.19 0.59 15.74
C PRO A 78 6.99 0.19 14.87
N VAL A 79 6.17 -0.72 15.39
CA VAL A 79 4.98 -1.23 14.71
C VAL A 79 3.94 -0.11 14.50
N GLY A 80 3.00 -0.32 13.58
CA GLY A 80 2.00 0.70 13.19
C GLY A 80 1.26 1.29 14.38
N SER A 81 0.80 0.46 15.32
CA SER A 81 0.01 0.93 16.47
C SER A 81 0.84 1.82 17.40
N ALA A 82 2.13 1.53 17.56
CA ALA A 82 3.07 2.36 18.31
C ALA A 82 3.36 3.68 17.59
N LEU A 83 3.52 3.64 16.26
CA LEU A 83 3.71 4.86 15.47
C LEU A 83 2.49 5.77 15.52
N ALA A 84 1.27 5.22 15.40
CA ALA A 84 0.03 5.99 15.50
C ALA A 84 -0.19 6.58 16.89
N ALA A 85 0.22 5.87 17.95
CA ALA A 85 0.15 6.37 19.33
C ALA A 85 0.99 7.63 19.58
N THR A 86 1.88 8.00 18.65
CA THR A 86 2.63 9.28 18.72
C THR A 86 1.81 10.49 18.28
N TRP A 87 0.72 10.28 17.52
CA TRP A 87 -0.07 11.36 16.89
C TRP A 87 0.78 12.35 16.08
N ASN A 88 1.93 11.90 15.58
CA ASN A 88 2.93 12.74 14.95
C ASN A 88 3.08 12.38 13.47
N GLU A 89 2.43 13.17 12.61
CA GLU A 89 2.52 13.03 11.16
C GLU A 89 3.97 13.22 10.66
N ASP A 90 4.71 14.19 11.21
CA ASP A 90 6.09 14.45 10.80
C ASP A 90 7.01 13.27 11.10
N LEU A 91 6.81 12.61 12.26
CA LEU A 91 7.55 11.39 12.61
C LEU A 91 7.19 10.23 11.68
N ALA A 92 5.91 10.08 11.32
CA ALA A 92 5.49 9.06 10.37
C ALA A 92 6.08 9.29 8.97
N ALA A 93 6.18 10.55 8.54
CA ALA A 93 6.87 10.91 7.30
C ALA A 93 8.36 10.58 7.36
N ALA A 94 9.06 10.92 8.45
CA ALA A 94 10.48 10.61 8.63
C ALA A 94 10.74 9.09 8.62
N VAL A 95 9.86 8.28 9.22
CA VAL A 95 9.93 6.81 9.11
C VAL A 95 9.77 6.36 7.66
N GLY A 96 8.83 6.95 6.91
CA GLY A 96 8.64 6.67 5.49
C GLY A 96 9.89 6.98 4.66
N GLU A 97 10.55 8.11 4.90
CA GLU A 97 11.78 8.51 4.22
C GLU A 97 12.92 7.51 4.46
N ALA A 98 13.12 7.12 5.72
CA ALA A 98 14.11 6.12 6.09
C ALA A 98 13.81 4.74 5.46
N LEU A 99 12.53 4.37 5.34
CA LEU A 99 12.13 3.15 4.63
C LEU A 99 12.41 3.24 3.13
N ALA A 100 12.29 4.41 2.51
CA ALA A 100 12.66 4.59 1.11
C ALA A 100 14.17 4.39 0.91
N GLU A 101 15.01 4.89 1.81
CA GLU A 101 16.46 4.63 1.80
C GLU A 101 16.77 3.14 1.88
N GLU A 102 16.13 2.43 2.82
CA GLU A 102 16.24 0.99 2.99
C GLU A 102 15.74 0.20 1.76
N ALA A 103 14.69 0.69 1.09
CA ALA A 103 14.18 0.11 -0.13
C ALA A 103 15.16 0.27 -1.29
N ARG A 104 15.71 1.47 -1.48
CA ARG A 104 16.72 1.72 -2.52
C ARG A 104 17.98 0.89 -2.30
N SER A 105 18.47 0.78 -1.06
CA SER A 105 19.65 -0.04 -0.76
C SER A 105 19.44 -1.53 -1.09
N LYS A 106 18.18 -1.98 -1.09
CA LYS A 106 17.77 -3.36 -1.44
C LYS A 106 17.25 -3.48 -2.88
N GLY A 107 17.30 -2.42 -3.68
CA GLY A 107 16.79 -2.36 -5.05
C GLY A 107 15.27 -2.55 -5.18
N ALA A 108 14.51 -2.35 -4.10
CA ALA A 108 13.05 -2.41 -4.11
C ALA A 108 12.46 -1.09 -4.58
N GLY A 109 11.63 -1.13 -5.62
CA GLY A 109 10.94 0.04 -6.16
C GLY A 109 9.58 0.31 -5.50
N ILE A 110 9.03 -0.67 -4.76
CA ILE A 110 7.80 -0.50 -3.97
C ILE A 110 7.96 -1.15 -2.59
N VAL A 111 7.55 -0.42 -1.54
CA VAL A 111 7.35 -0.93 -0.19
C VAL A 111 5.89 -1.38 -0.02
N LEU A 112 5.68 -2.61 0.42
CA LEU A 112 4.37 -3.19 0.71
C LEU A 112 3.84 -2.69 2.05
N GLY A 113 3.52 -1.40 2.12
CA GLY A 113 2.94 -0.71 3.27
C GLY A 113 2.51 0.72 2.91
N PRO A 114 1.75 1.39 3.80
CA PRO A 114 1.42 0.97 5.16
C PRO A 114 0.23 0.00 5.24
N THR A 115 0.03 -0.65 6.40
CA THR A 115 -1.21 -1.39 6.69
C THR A 115 -2.20 -0.47 7.40
N VAL A 116 -3.40 -0.32 6.85
CA VAL A 116 -4.42 0.65 7.29
C VAL A 116 -5.79 0.03 7.59
N ASN A 117 -5.87 -1.30 7.75
CA ASN A 117 -7.06 -1.94 8.28
C ASN A 117 -7.35 -1.42 9.71
N LEU A 118 -8.62 -1.40 10.12
CA LEU A 118 -9.01 -0.79 11.40
C LEU A 118 -8.99 -1.81 12.53
N HIS A 119 -8.68 -1.36 13.74
CA HIS A 119 -8.77 -2.19 14.94
C HIS A 119 -10.23 -2.41 15.36
N ARG A 120 -11.02 -3.11 14.54
CA ARG A 120 -12.43 -3.41 14.83
C ARG A 120 -12.59 -4.19 16.15
N HIS A 121 -11.65 -5.10 16.41
CA HIS A 121 -11.66 -5.94 17.60
C HIS A 121 -10.23 -6.10 18.14
N PRO A 122 -10.01 -6.02 19.47
CA PRO A 122 -8.66 -6.05 20.05
C PRO A 122 -7.92 -7.37 19.81
N LEU A 123 -8.64 -8.48 19.62
CA LEU A 123 -8.05 -9.81 19.37
C LEU A 123 -7.59 -10.06 17.92
N ALA A 124 -7.74 -9.09 17.01
CA ALA A 124 -7.29 -9.29 15.64
C ALA A 124 -5.76 -9.38 15.57
N GLY A 125 -5.26 -10.50 15.02
CA GLY A 125 -3.85 -10.87 15.09
C GLY A 125 -2.87 -9.93 14.38
N ARG A 126 -3.35 -8.99 13.57
CA ARG A 126 -2.53 -8.01 12.85
C ARG A 126 -2.77 -6.56 13.28
N ASN A 127 -3.47 -6.32 14.39
CA ASN A 127 -3.61 -4.96 14.94
C ASN A 127 -2.26 -4.27 15.17
N PHE A 128 -1.21 -5.02 15.53
CA PHE A 128 0.11 -4.42 15.76
C PHE A 128 0.65 -3.68 14.53
N GLU A 129 0.41 -4.18 13.31
CA GLU A 129 0.92 -3.56 12.08
C GLU A 129 -0.02 -2.48 11.50
N CYS A 130 -1.26 -2.43 11.97
CA CYS A 130 -2.24 -1.38 11.66
C CYS A 130 -2.04 -0.15 12.57
N TYR A 131 -2.73 0.95 12.27
CA TYR A 131 -2.56 2.20 13.03
C TYR A 131 -3.54 2.34 14.21
N SER A 132 -4.85 2.36 13.96
CA SER A 132 -5.85 2.69 14.98
C SER A 132 -7.20 2.03 14.71
N GLU A 133 -8.08 2.08 15.71
CA GLU A 133 -9.54 1.88 15.53
C GLU A 133 -10.19 3.09 14.84
N ASP A 134 -9.60 4.28 14.98
CA ASP A 134 -10.12 5.52 14.43
C ASP A 134 -9.70 5.71 12.95
N PRO A 135 -10.65 5.88 12.02
CA PRO A 135 -10.34 6.04 10.60
C PRO A 135 -9.60 7.35 10.30
N HIS A 136 -9.84 8.41 11.07
CA HIS A 136 -9.19 9.71 10.83
C HIS A 136 -7.70 9.66 11.19
N LEU A 137 -7.35 9.21 12.39
CA LEU A 137 -5.97 9.00 12.83
C LEU A 137 -5.23 8.06 11.87
N THR A 138 -5.87 6.94 11.50
CA THR A 138 -5.31 5.99 10.53
C THR A 138 -5.01 6.69 9.19
N ALA A 139 -5.93 7.50 8.67
CA ALA A 139 -5.74 8.26 7.45
C ALA A 139 -4.58 9.28 7.55
N ARG A 140 -4.54 10.08 8.63
CA ARG A 140 -3.50 11.10 8.83
C ARG A 140 -2.09 10.50 8.85
N ILE A 141 -1.89 9.45 9.66
CA ILE A 141 -0.60 8.76 9.77
C ILE A 141 -0.23 8.06 8.46
N ALA A 142 -1.20 7.41 7.79
CA ALA A 142 -0.95 6.75 6.51
C ALA A 142 -0.53 7.74 5.41
N VAL A 143 -1.19 8.91 5.31
CA VAL A 143 -0.84 9.94 4.33
C VAL A 143 0.58 10.43 4.54
N ALA A 144 0.97 10.70 5.78
CA ALA A 144 2.32 11.15 6.08
C ALA A 144 3.38 10.08 5.77
N PHE A 145 3.14 8.83 6.19
CA PHE A 145 4.00 7.70 5.86
C PHE A 145 4.18 7.51 4.36
N ILE A 146 3.08 7.50 3.59
CA ILE A 146 3.11 7.31 2.13
C ILE A 146 3.90 8.42 1.46
N ARG A 147 3.70 9.68 1.87
CA ARG A 147 4.45 10.82 1.33
C ARG A 147 5.94 10.70 1.63
N GLY A 148 6.32 10.27 2.84
CA GLY A 148 7.72 10.03 3.20
C GLY A 148 8.37 8.93 2.36
N VAL A 149 7.67 7.80 2.14
CA VAL A 149 8.19 6.74 1.26
C VAL A 149 8.36 7.26 -0.17
N GLN A 150 7.36 7.97 -0.69
CA GLN A 150 7.34 8.44 -2.07
C GLN A 150 8.27 9.63 -2.35
N SER A 151 8.61 10.45 -1.34
CA SER A 151 9.61 11.51 -1.48
C SER A 151 11.01 10.94 -1.76
N GLY A 152 11.30 9.74 -1.28
CA GLY A 152 12.53 9.01 -1.56
C GLY A 152 12.57 8.28 -2.91
N GLY A 153 11.62 8.53 -3.83
CA GLY A 153 11.59 7.93 -5.16
C GLY A 153 11.18 6.44 -5.18
N VAL A 154 10.54 5.95 -4.12
CA VAL A 154 10.05 4.57 -3.97
C VAL A 154 8.52 4.59 -3.85
N GLY A 155 7.81 3.68 -4.50
CA GLY A 155 6.36 3.60 -4.37
C GLY A 155 5.92 3.02 -3.03
N ALA A 156 4.85 3.55 -2.46
CA ALA A 156 4.13 2.90 -1.35
C ALA A 156 2.99 2.02 -1.90
N CYS A 157 2.58 1.03 -1.12
CA CYS A 157 1.47 0.14 -1.43
C CYS A 157 0.57 -0.03 -0.20
N VAL A 158 -0.50 0.75 -0.16
CA VAL A 158 -1.45 0.74 0.96
C VAL A 158 -2.22 -0.57 0.99
N LYS A 159 -2.37 -1.17 2.19
CA LYS A 159 -2.96 -2.51 2.35
C LYS A 159 -3.78 -2.66 3.63
N HIS A 160 -4.69 -3.61 3.76
CA HIS A 160 -5.19 -4.52 2.73
C HIS A 160 -6.62 -4.10 2.38
N PHE A 161 -6.86 -3.79 1.11
CA PHE A 161 -8.11 -3.23 0.62
C PHE A 161 -9.15 -4.33 0.37
N VAL A 162 -10.20 -4.50 1.19
CA VAL A 162 -10.57 -3.77 2.41
C VAL A 162 -11.25 -4.72 3.41
N CYS A 163 -11.46 -4.27 4.64
CA CYS A 163 -12.14 -5.02 5.72
C CYS A 163 -11.44 -6.35 6.12
N ASN A 164 -10.11 -6.39 6.03
CA ASN A 164 -9.30 -7.50 6.51
C ASN A 164 -8.95 -7.34 7.99
N ASP A 165 -9.97 -7.25 8.83
CA ASP A 165 -9.82 -6.87 10.26
C ASP A 165 -9.82 -8.11 11.19
N SER A 166 -9.68 -9.32 10.63
CA SER A 166 -9.56 -10.58 11.36
C SER A 166 -8.67 -11.56 10.61
N GLU A 167 -7.78 -12.24 11.33
CA GLU A 167 -6.94 -13.31 10.79
C GLU A 167 -7.67 -14.65 10.75
N PHE A 168 -8.75 -14.80 11.53
CA PHE A 168 -9.56 -16.01 11.54
C PHE A 168 -10.14 -16.24 10.15
N GLU A 169 -9.74 -17.35 9.52
CA GLU A 169 -10.18 -17.74 8.19
C GLU A 169 -10.09 -16.62 7.15
N ARG A 170 -9.08 -15.74 7.22
CA ARG A 170 -8.99 -14.53 6.38
C ARG A 170 -9.04 -14.78 4.86
N ARG A 171 -8.85 -16.02 4.40
CA ARG A 171 -8.93 -16.44 2.99
C ARG A 171 -10.33 -16.92 2.56
N SER A 172 -11.26 -17.08 3.50
CA SER A 172 -12.61 -17.62 3.25
C SER A 172 -13.71 -16.83 3.96
N ILE A 173 -13.42 -16.16 5.07
CA ILE A 173 -14.40 -15.33 5.78
C ILE A 173 -14.94 -14.21 4.88
N SER A 174 -16.22 -13.87 5.10
CA SER A 174 -16.83 -12.69 4.52
C SER A 174 -17.08 -11.64 5.60
N SER A 175 -16.56 -10.45 5.36
CA SER A 175 -16.84 -9.27 6.15
C SER A 175 -18.17 -8.69 5.69
N GLU A 176 -19.22 -8.96 6.46
CA GLU A 176 -20.57 -8.43 6.22
C GLU A 176 -20.67 -7.04 6.85
N VAL A 177 -20.80 -6.01 6.00
CA VAL A 177 -20.69 -4.61 6.40
C VAL A 177 -21.69 -3.75 5.63
N SER A 178 -22.38 -2.85 6.35
CA SER A 178 -23.27 -1.89 5.72
C SER A 178 -22.49 -0.90 4.87
N GLU A 179 -23.10 -0.37 3.80
CA GLU A 179 -22.46 0.64 2.96
C GLU A 179 -21.99 1.85 3.78
N ARG A 180 -22.81 2.27 4.75
CA ARG A 180 -22.45 3.39 5.64
C ARG A 180 -21.17 3.12 6.41
N ALA A 181 -21.06 1.99 7.09
CA ALA A 181 -19.85 1.65 7.85
C ALA A 181 -18.64 1.45 6.92
N LEU A 182 -18.85 0.83 5.75
CA LEU A 182 -17.82 0.66 4.74
C LEU A 182 -17.24 2.01 4.29
N ARG A 183 -18.10 2.98 3.97
CA ARG A 183 -17.73 4.32 3.49
C ARG A 183 -17.17 5.22 4.60
N GLU A 184 -17.82 5.26 5.75
CA GLU A 184 -17.48 6.18 6.85
C GLU A 184 -16.32 5.69 7.71
N LEU A 185 -15.96 4.40 7.65
CA LEU A 185 -14.88 3.82 8.45
C LEU A 185 -13.80 3.19 7.57
N TYR A 186 -14.09 2.04 6.96
CA TYR A 186 -13.04 1.16 6.40
C TYR A 186 -12.39 1.69 5.12
N LEU A 187 -13.12 2.48 4.32
CA LEU A 187 -12.60 3.09 3.10
C LEU A 187 -11.88 4.42 3.33
N VAL A 188 -12.12 5.11 4.45
CA VAL A 188 -11.57 6.45 4.72
C VAL A 188 -10.03 6.48 4.63
N PRO A 189 -9.26 5.55 5.23
CA PRO A 189 -7.80 5.56 5.10
C PRO A 189 -7.31 5.33 3.67
N PHE A 190 -8.01 4.50 2.88
CA PHE A 190 -7.66 4.24 1.48
C PHE A 190 -8.02 5.43 0.60
N GLU A 191 -9.16 6.09 0.84
CA GLU A 191 -9.53 7.32 0.15
C GLU A 191 -8.48 8.40 0.38
N ALA A 192 -8.04 8.62 1.62
CA ALA A 192 -6.98 9.57 1.95
C ALA A 192 -5.64 9.20 1.29
N ALA A 193 -5.25 7.91 1.32
CA ALA A 193 -4.04 7.43 0.66
C ALA A 193 -4.04 7.73 -0.86
N VAL A 194 -5.18 7.56 -1.53
CA VAL A 194 -5.31 7.86 -2.96
C VAL A 194 -5.38 9.36 -3.22
N ARG A 195 -6.31 10.08 -2.55
CA ARG A 195 -6.62 11.49 -2.87
C ARG A 195 -5.58 12.47 -2.33
N GLU A 196 -5.04 12.23 -1.14
CA GLU A 196 -4.12 13.16 -0.48
C GLU A 196 -2.65 12.77 -0.69
N ALA A 197 -2.34 11.48 -0.76
CA ALA A 197 -0.95 11.00 -0.84
C ALA A 197 -0.52 10.51 -2.24
N ASP A 198 -1.45 10.36 -3.20
CA ASP A 198 -1.16 9.84 -4.54
C ASP A 198 -0.43 8.49 -4.50
N VAL A 199 -0.93 7.56 -3.67
CA VAL A 199 -0.29 6.26 -3.44
C VAL A 199 -0.09 5.48 -4.75
N ARG A 200 1.11 4.91 -4.95
CA ARG A 200 1.45 4.21 -6.21
C ARG A 200 0.78 2.86 -6.38
N ALA A 201 0.42 2.18 -5.30
CA ALA A 201 -0.22 0.87 -5.37
C ALA A 201 -1.20 0.64 -4.22
N VAL A 202 -2.13 -0.28 -4.45
CA VAL A 202 -3.08 -0.77 -3.45
C VAL A 202 -3.05 -2.29 -3.48
N MET A 203 -2.94 -2.94 -2.33
CA MET A 203 -2.99 -4.40 -2.23
C MET A 203 -4.37 -4.83 -1.76
N SER A 204 -5.05 -5.66 -2.55
CA SER A 204 -6.33 -6.25 -2.16
C SER A 204 -6.19 -7.15 -0.93
N ALA A 205 -7.23 -7.16 -0.11
CA ALA A 205 -7.39 -8.09 0.98
C ALA A 205 -7.66 -9.53 0.51
N TYR A 206 -7.47 -10.48 1.41
CA TYR A 206 -7.78 -11.88 1.16
C TYR A 206 -9.26 -12.21 1.33
N ASN A 207 -9.95 -11.54 2.25
CA ASN A 207 -11.32 -11.86 2.62
C ASN A 207 -12.32 -11.50 1.51
N ARG A 208 -13.55 -11.94 1.72
CA ARG A 208 -14.72 -11.44 0.98
C ARG A 208 -15.28 -10.21 1.70
N VAL A 209 -15.92 -9.33 0.94
CA VAL A 209 -16.73 -8.21 1.43
C VAL A 209 -18.13 -8.43 0.88
N ASN A 210 -19.13 -8.57 1.76
CA ASN A 210 -20.52 -8.85 1.38
C ASN A 210 -20.65 -10.00 0.35
N GLY A 211 -19.95 -11.11 0.60
CA GLY A 211 -20.00 -12.32 -0.22
C GLY A 211 -19.02 -12.40 -1.40
N THR A 212 -18.34 -11.30 -1.78
CA THR A 212 -17.44 -11.25 -2.95
C THR A 212 -15.99 -11.03 -2.54
N TYR A 213 -15.04 -11.78 -3.11
CA TYR A 213 -13.61 -11.62 -2.82
C TYR A 213 -13.12 -10.21 -3.14
N ALA A 214 -12.37 -9.59 -2.22
CA ALA A 214 -11.88 -8.23 -2.40
C ALA A 214 -11.02 -8.07 -3.67
N SER A 215 -10.24 -9.09 -4.03
CA SER A 215 -9.42 -9.13 -5.25
C SER A 215 -10.21 -9.23 -6.57
N SER A 216 -11.52 -9.49 -6.51
CA SER A 216 -12.41 -9.55 -7.69
C SER A 216 -13.70 -8.74 -7.52
N HIS A 217 -13.74 -7.85 -6.52
CA HIS A 217 -14.94 -7.07 -6.18
C HIS A 217 -15.10 -5.86 -7.13
N GLY A 218 -15.80 -6.06 -8.25
CA GLY A 218 -15.99 -5.05 -9.31
C GLY A 218 -16.27 -3.62 -8.83
N PRO A 219 -17.32 -3.38 -8.03
CA PRO A 219 -17.64 -2.04 -7.52
C PRO A 219 -16.53 -1.39 -6.66
N LEU A 220 -15.80 -2.18 -5.86
CA LEU A 220 -14.72 -1.64 -5.02
C LEU A 220 -13.47 -1.32 -5.86
N LEU A 221 -13.19 -2.11 -6.89
CA LEU A 221 -11.98 -1.99 -7.70
C LEU A 221 -12.12 -0.99 -8.85
N ARG A 222 -13.34 -0.65 -9.28
CA ARG A 222 -13.58 0.20 -10.46
C ARG A 222 -14.51 1.40 -10.23
N GLY A 223 -15.26 1.43 -9.12
CA GLY A 223 -16.35 2.40 -8.92
C GLY A 223 -17.65 1.87 -9.48
#